data_AF-A0A1D1Y8R7-F1
#
_entry.id   AF-A0A1D1Y8R7-F1
#
_cell.length_a   1.000
_cell.length_b   1.000
_cell.length_c   1.000
_cell.angle_alpha   90.00
_cell.angle_beta   90.00
_cell.angle_gamma   90.00
#
_symmetry.space_group_name_H-M   'P 1'
#
loop_
_entity.id
_entity.type
_entity.pdbx_description
1 polymer ?
#
loop_
_entity_poly.entity_id
_entity_poly.type
_entity_poly.pdbx_seq_one_letter_code
_entity_poly.pdbx_strand_id
1 'polypeptide(L)'
;MRSTPRTDCPEKLPQVNKALRPFGPREDVSLSEFQVELIQLASQLNGDHVLHSYPHIGKSMTVGEANMYVEDAVSRFLEAGRAALRAGANESAIVTMRPSLTSRTASSPRLQSS
;
A
#
# COMPACT_ATOMS: atom_id res chain seq x y z
N MET A 1 -11.91 36.51 1.98
CA MET A 1 -12.43 35.18 2.37
C MET A 1 -13.91 35.10 2.02
N ARG A 2 -14.45 33.91 1.71
CA ARG A 2 -15.87 33.74 1.40
C ARG A 2 -16.71 33.88 2.68
N SER A 3 -17.78 34.66 2.62
CA SER A 3 -18.64 34.95 3.78
C SER A 3 -19.69 33.87 4.05
N THR A 4 -19.89 32.92 3.13
CA THR A 4 -20.91 31.86 3.23
C THR A 4 -20.37 30.50 2.79
N PRO A 5 -20.85 29.38 3.38
CA PRO A 5 -20.54 28.02 2.94
C PRO A 5 -20.97 27.76 1.50
N ARG A 6 -20.27 26.86 0.80
CA ARG A 6 -20.62 26.41 -0.56
C ARG A 6 -21.97 25.67 -0.54
N THR A 7 -22.94 26.14 -1.33
CA THR A 7 -24.29 25.56 -1.47
C THR A 7 -24.50 24.89 -2.82
N ASP A 8 -23.47 24.85 -3.67
CA ASP A 8 -23.46 24.32 -5.02
C ASP A 8 -23.19 22.81 -5.08
N CYS A 9 -22.89 22.17 -3.95
CA CYS A 9 -22.65 20.73 -3.90
C CYS A 9 -23.99 19.98 -3.67
N PRO A 10 -24.37 19.05 -4.56
CA PRO A 10 -25.62 18.31 -4.40
C PRO A 10 -25.56 17.34 -3.21
N GLU A 11 -26.68 17.19 -2.48
CA GLU A 11 -26.79 16.22 -1.37
C GLU A 11 -26.67 14.76 -1.84
N LYS A 12 -27.12 14.48 -3.07
CA LYS A 12 -27.06 13.16 -3.69
C LYS A 12 -26.33 13.23 -5.02
N LEU A 13 -25.36 12.34 -5.19
CA LEU A 13 -24.69 12.17 -6.47
C LEU A 13 -25.64 11.51 -7.49
N PRO A 14 -25.57 11.90 -8.77
CA PRO A 14 -26.31 11.23 -9.83
C PRO A 14 -25.95 9.75 -9.91
N GLN A 15 -26.94 8.90 -10.19
CA GLN A 15 -26.69 7.48 -10.41
C GLN A 15 -25.93 7.26 -11.71
N VAL A 16 -24.80 6.56 -11.62
CA VAL A 16 -23.96 6.24 -12.78
C VAL A 16 -24.50 4.95 -13.43
N ASN A 17 -25.33 5.10 -14.46
CA ASN A 17 -25.98 3.98 -15.15
C ASN A 17 -25.13 3.35 -16.28
N LYS A 18 -23.87 3.76 -16.40
CA LYS A 18 -22.96 3.30 -17.46
C LYS A 18 -21.63 2.91 -16.86
N ALA A 19 -20.97 1.93 -17.48
CA ALA A 19 -19.60 1.60 -17.12
C ALA A 19 -18.70 2.82 -17.39
N LEU A 20 -17.97 3.27 -16.36
CA LEU A 20 -17.02 4.38 -16.47
C LEU A 20 -15.75 4.01 -17.23
N ARG A 21 -15.46 2.71 -17.34
CA ARG A 21 -14.33 2.16 -18.10
C ARG A 21 -14.85 1.14 -19.10
N PRO A 22 -14.32 1.12 -20.34
CA PRO A 22 -14.70 0.12 -21.34
C PRO A 22 -14.18 -1.28 -21.00
N PHE A 23 -13.15 -1.38 -20.15
CA PHE A 23 -12.51 -2.64 -19.75
C PHE A 23 -12.21 -2.67 -18.25
N GLY A 24 -11.95 -3.87 -17.73
CA GLY A 24 -11.47 -4.09 -16.37
C GLY A 24 -10.03 -3.59 -16.15
N PRO A 25 -9.49 -3.77 -14.93
CA PRO A 25 -8.09 -3.54 -14.65
C PRO A 25 -7.19 -4.37 -15.59
N ARG A 26 -6.12 -3.76 -16.10
CA ARG A 26 -5.07 -4.48 -16.84
C ARG A 26 -3.99 -4.85 -15.83
N GLU A 27 -4.11 -6.02 -15.21
CA GLU A 27 -3.24 -6.41 -14.09
C GLU A 27 -1.88 -6.94 -14.55
N ASP A 28 -1.79 -7.39 -15.79
CA ASP A 28 -0.63 -8.05 -16.40
C ASP A 28 0.38 -7.07 -17.04
N VAL A 29 0.02 -5.79 -17.16
CA VAL A 29 0.88 -4.77 -17.78
C VAL A 29 1.87 -4.18 -16.77
N SER A 30 2.98 -3.65 -17.28
CA SER A 30 3.96 -2.91 -16.49
C SER A 30 3.38 -1.60 -15.94
N LEU A 31 3.94 -1.12 -14.84
CA LEU A 31 3.58 0.14 -14.22
C LEU A 31 3.95 1.36 -15.08
N SER A 32 3.12 2.40 -15.02
CA SER A 32 3.54 3.76 -15.40
C SER A 32 4.53 4.34 -14.40
N GLU A 33 5.24 5.41 -14.77
CA GLU A 33 6.16 6.13 -13.86
C GLU A 33 5.48 6.54 -12.55
N PHE A 34 4.32 7.20 -12.64
CA PHE A 34 3.54 7.59 -11.47
C PHE A 34 3.13 6.39 -10.61
N GLN A 35 2.78 5.25 -11.22
CA GLN A 35 2.47 4.03 -10.46
C GLN A 35 3.71 3.48 -9.73
N VAL A 36 4.90 3.55 -10.33
CA VAL A 36 6.15 3.20 -9.64
C VAL A 36 6.41 4.13 -8.46
N GLU A 37 6.13 5.42 -8.57
CA GLU A 37 6.25 6.38 -7.44
C GLU A 37 5.30 6.03 -6.29
N LEU A 38 4.09 5.53 -6.57
CA LEU A 38 3.19 5.02 -5.54
C LEU A 38 3.76 3.79 -4.81
N ILE A 39 4.51 2.93 -5.51
CA ILE A 39 5.21 1.80 -4.88
C ILE A 39 6.37 2.27 -4.01
N GLN A 40 7.13 3.26 -4.47
CA GLN A 40 8.17 3.88 -3.66
C GLN A 40 7.58 4.51 -2.38
N LEU A 41 6.42 5.17 -2.47
CA LEU A 41 5.70 5.69 -1.31
C LEU A 41 5.25 4.56 -0.37
N ALA A 42 4.65 3.50 -0.90
CA ALA A 42 4.21 2.35 -0.10
C ALA A 42 5.39 1.65 0.62
N SER A 43 6.59 1.65 0.03
CA SER A 43 7.80 1.10 0.67
C SER A 43 8.23 1.84 1.94
N GLN A 44 7.74 3.07 2.16
CA GLN A 44 7.94 3.78 3.42
C GLN A 44 7.15 3.12 4.56
N LEU A 45 5.97 2.57 4.25
CA LEU A 45 5.05 2.00 5.25
C LEU A 45 5.51 0.65 5.77
N ASN A 46 6.16 -0.17 4.94
CA ASN A 46 6.64 -1.49 5.33
C ASN A 46 8.14 -1.55 5.62
N GLY A 47 8.84 -0.41 5.54
CA GLY A 47 10.27 -0.29 5.79
C GLY A 47 11.17 -0.69 4.62
N ASP A 48 10.64 -1.17 3.49
CA ASP A 48 11.44 -1.66 2.36
C ASP A 48 12.20 -0.54 1.62
N HIS A 49 11.93 0.73 1.92
CA HIS A 49 12.70 1.87 1.40
C HIS A 49 14.21 1.84 1.72
N VAL A 50 14.63 1.07 2.73
CA VAL A 50 16.06 0.91 3.09
C VAL A 50 16.78 -0.18 2.29
N LEU A 51 16.05 -0.94 1.45
CA LEU A 51 16.63 -2.00 0.64
C LEU A 51 17.43 -1.42 -0.53
N HIS A 52 18.46 -2.15 -0.97
CA HIS A 52 19.30 -1.77 -2.11
C HIS A 52 18.53 -1.60 -3.42
N SER A 53 17.34 -2.19 -3.51
CA SER A 53 16.45 -2.06 -4.67
C SER A 53 15.80 -0.67 -4.75
N TYR A 54 15.81 0.13 -3.70
CA TYR A 54 15.31 1.51 -3.74
C TYR A 54 16.31 2.42 -4.50
N PRO A 55 15.86 3.35 -5.38
CA PRO A 55 14.48 3.73 -5.68
C PRO A 55 13.84 2.92 -6.82
N HIS A 56 14.43 1.80 -7.23
CA HIS A 56 13.97 0.98 -8.37
C HIS A 56 12.92 -0.08 -8.00
N ILE A 57 12.43 -0.09 -6.75
CA ILE A 57 11.31 -0.93 -6.33
C ILE A 57 10.08 -0.66 -7.19
N GLY A 58 9.38 -1.73 -7.59
CA GLY A 58 8.21 -1.63 -8.47
C GLY A 58 8.51 -1.60 -9.97
N LYS A 59 9.75 -1.33 -10.42
CA LYS A 59 10.07 -1.24 -11.86
C LYS A 59 9.79 -2.51 -12.66
N SER A 60 9.87 -3.68 -12.02
CA SER A 60 9.63 -4.98 -12.65
C SER A 60 8.26 -5.58 -12.32
N MET A 61 7.40 -4.85 -11.60
CA MET A 61 6.09 -5.36 -11.19
C MET A 61 5.06 -5.18 -12.30
N THR A 62 4.12 -6.11 -12.37
CA THR A 62 2.84 -5.90 -13.05
C THR A 62 1.90 -5.06 -12.17
N VAL A 63 0.85 -4.49 -12.76
CA VAL A 63 -0.18 -3.74 -12.01
C VAL A 63 -0.80 -4.60 -10.89
N GLY A 64 -1.02 -5.89 -11.11
CA GLY A 64 -1.55 -6.80 -10.09
C GLY A 64 -0.58 -7.02 -8.92
N GLU A 65 0.70 -7.26 -9.22
CA GLU A 65 1.76 -7.41 -8.21
C GLU A 65 1.94 -6.14 -7.37
N ALA A 66 1.91 -4.99 -8.05
CA ALA A 66 2.00 -3.68 -7.43
C ALA A 66 0.82 -3.41 -6.49
N ASN A 67 -0.41 -3.78 -6.88
CA ASN A 67 -1.58 -3.65 -6.01
C ASN A 67 -1.42 -4.49 -4.74
N MET A 68 -1.04 -5.77 -4.87
CA MET A 68 -0.81 -6.65 -3.71
C MET A 68 0.27 -6.11 -2.78
N TYR A 69 1.36 -5.57 -3.35
CA TYR A 69 2.43 -4.96 -2.57
C TYR A 69 1.94 -3.77 -1.72
N VAL A 70 1.14 -2.87 -2.32
CA VAL A 70 0.58 -1.70 -1.62
C VAL A 70 -0.40 -2.13 -0.53
N GLU A 71 -1.28 -3.09 -0.82
CA GLU A 71 -2.24 -3.59 0.15
C GLU A 71 -1.54 -4.24 1.37
N ASP A 72 -0.50 -5.06 1.15
CA ASP A 72 0.30 -5.64 2.25
C ASP A 72 1.00 -4.53 3.06
N ALA A 73 1.63 -3.57 2.40
CA ALA A 73 2.35 -2.50 3.06
C ALA A 73 1.44 -1.65 3.96
N VAL A 74 0.25 -1.26 3.46
CA VAL A 74 -0.73 -0.50 4.22
C VAL A 74 -1.31 -1.35 5.37
N SER A 75 -1.69 -2.59 5.09
CA SER A 75 -2.26 -3.49 6.11
C SER A 75 -1.32 -3.66 7.30
N ARG A 76 -0.04 -3.96 7.04
CA ARG A 76 0.97 -4.19 8.08
C ARG A 76 1.30 -2.92 8.86
N PHE A 77 1.37 -1.77 8.20
CA PHE A 77 1.57 -0.50 8.89
C PHE A 77 0.41 -0.19 9.84
N LEU A 78 -0.84 -0.37 9.38
CA LEU A 78 -2.02 -0.15 10.23
C LEU A 78 -2.11 -1.17 11.37
N GLU A 79 -1.73 -2.43 11.14
CA GLU A 79 -1.66 -3.44 12.20
C GLU A 79 -0.64 -3.05 13.28
N ALA A 80 0.57 -2.67 12.87
CA ALA A 80 1.62 -2.23 13.78
C ALA A 80 1.21 -0.95 14.52
N GLY A 81 0.56 0.00 13.85
CA GLY A 81 -0.04 1.19 14.46
C GLY A 81 -1.04 0.85 15.56
N ARG A 82 -2.01 -0.01 15.27
CA ARG A 82 -2.99 -0.47 16.26
C ARG A 82 -2.33 -1.22 17.42
N ALA A 83 -1.30 -2.02 17.15
CA ALA A 83 -0.55 -2.72 18.19
C ALA A 83 0.20 -1.73 19.10
N ALA A 84 0.86 -0.72 18.53
CA ALA A 84 1.55 0.32 19.27
C ALA A 84 0.60 1.13 20.16
N LEU A 85 -0.57 1.52 19.63
CA LEU A 85 -1.60 2.21 20.41
C LEU A 85 -2.08 1.36 21.60
N ARG A 86 -2.36 0.07 21.38
CA ARG A 86 -2.73 -0.85 22.48
C ARG A 86 -1.63 -1.03 23.52
N ALA A 87 -0.38 -0.88 23.13
CA ALA A 87 0.78 -0.93 24.02
C ALA A 87 1.06 0.41 24.75
N GLY A 88 0.24 1.44 24.53
CA GLY A 88 0.37 2.74 25.20
C GLY A 88 1.33 3.72 24.51
N ALA A 89 1.62 3.52 23.22
CA ALA A 89 2.38 4.51 22.45
C ALA A 89 1.60 5.85 22.35
N ASN A 90 2.34 6.96 22.28
CA ASN A 90 1.76 8.28 22.02
C ASN A 90 1.02 8.27 20.66
N GLU A 91 -0.18 8.84 20.60
CA GLU A 91 -1.00 8.88 19.38
C GLU A 91 -0.33 9.61 18.21
N SER A 92 0.58 10.54 18.50
CA SER A 92 1.38 11.27 17.52
C SER A 92 2.68 10.55 17.13
N ALA A 93 2.98 9.39 17.72
CA ALA A 93 4.17 8.62 17.38
C ALA A 93 4.00 7.91 16.04
N ILE A 94 5.01 8.04 15.16
CA ILE A 94 5.04 7.33 13.89
C ILE A 94 5.68 5.96 14.10
N VAL A 95 4.97 4.90 13.72
CA VAL A 95 5.51 3.54 13.75
C VAL A 95 6.58 3.38 12.68
N THR A 96 7.79 3.00 13.08
CA THR A 96 8.87 2.65 12.16
C THR A 96 8.89 1.15 11.91
N MET A 97 8.56 0.74 10.68
CA MET A 97 8.54 -0.66 10.29
C MET A 97 9.94 -1.13 9.87
N ARG A 98 10.29 -2.38 10.22
CA ARG A 98 11.47 -3.06 9.67
C ARG A 98 11.12 -3.71 8.33
N PRO A 99 12.08 -3.78 7.38
CA PRO A 99 11.85 -4.35 6.06
C PRO A 99 11.21 -5.74 6.12
N SER A 100 10.26 -5.95 5.23
CA SER A 100 9.50 -7.19 5.08
C SER A 100 10.38 -8.39 4.75
N LEU A 101 11.42 -8.13 3.95
CA LEU A 101 12.34 -9.15 3.44
C LEU A 101 13.33 -9.67 4.50
N THR A 102 13.53 -8.96 5.60
CA THR A 102 14.41 -9.42 6.70
C THR A 102 13.64 -10.12 7.83
N SER A 103 12.30 -10.02 7.86
CA SER A 103 11.44 -10.66 8.85
C SER A 103 11.12 -12.14 8.51
N ARG A 104 11.20 -12.52 7.22
CA ARG A 104 10.94 -13.88 6.76
C ARG A 104 12.17 -14.78 7.00
N THR A 105 12.38 -15.16 8.26
CA THR A 105 13.27 -16.29 8.58
C THR A 105 12.73 -17.54 7.89
N ALA A 106 13.63 -18.30 7.26
CA ALA A 106 13.31 -19.47 6.45
C ALA A 106 12.59 -20.55 7.27
N SER A 107 11.27 -20.65 7.17
CA SER A 107 10.55 -21.87 7.51
C SER A 107 10.76 -22.89 6.38
N SER A 108 11.93 -23.52 6.36
CA SER A 108 12.12 -24.76 5.59
C SER A 108 11.23 -25.85 6.18
N PRO A 109 10.46 -26.61 5.37
CA PRO A 109 9.87 -27.85 5.85
C PRO A 109 10.98 -28.90 5.90
N ARG A 110 11.40 -29.29 7.11
CA ARG A 110 12.05 -30.58 7.32
C ARG A 110 11.04 -31.49 8.00
N LEU A 111 10.52 -32.44 7.23
CA LEU A 111 10.19 -33.77 7.72
C LEU A 111 10.69 -34.76 6.67
N GLN A 112 11.91 -35.24 6.89
CA GLN A 112 12.33 -36.56 6.42
C GLN A 112 11.81 -37.58 7.43
N SER A 113 11.19 -38.64 6.94
CA SER A 113 11.14 -39.98 7.55
C SER A 113 10.86 -40.93 6.38
N SER A 114 11.87 -41.67 5.91
CA SER A 114 12.17 -43.06 6.30
C SER A 114 11.10 -44.04 5.83
#